data_AF-A0A1R1I655-F1
#
_entry.id   AF-A0A1R1I655-F1
#
_cell.length_a   1.000
_cell.length_b   1.000
_cell.length_c   1.000
_cell.angle_alpha   90.00
_cell.angle_beta   90.00
_cell.angle_gamma   90.00
#
_symmetry.space_group_name_H-M   'P 1'
#
loop_
_entity.id
_entity.type
_entity.pdbx_description
1 polymer ?
#
loop_
_entity_poly.entity_id
_entity_poly.type
_entity_poly.pdbx_seq_one_letter_code
_entity_poly.pdbx_strand_id
1 'polypeptide(L)' 'MVCEFDFAATYGPKGLGYIEAHHIVPLGESDEAVITMAADLALVCANCHRMVHRSGGMTLDDLRVARREAFEGSSRSLK' A
#
# COMPACT_ATOMS: atom_id res chain seq x y z
N MET A 1 7.22 2.05 -4.11
CA MET A 1 6.56 2.40 -2.84
C MET A 1 5.26 3.13 -3.15
N VAL A 2 4.16 2.91 -2.41
CA VAL A 2 2.90 3.63 -2.67
C VAL A 2 3.05 5.05 -2.14
N CYS A 3 3.06 5.27 -0.82
CA CYS A 3 3.19 6.59 -0.19
C CYS A 3 4.48 6.76 0.62
N GLU A 4 4.70 7.97 1.13
CA GLU A 4 5.87 8.34 1.95
C GLU A 4 5.53 8.38 3.46
N PHE A 5 4.46 7.71 3.89
CA PHE A 5 4.11 7.63 5.32
C PHE A 5 5.20 6.88 6.09
N ASP A 6 5.85 7.57 7.01
CA ASP A 6 6.88 7.03 7.89
C ASP A 6 6.30 6.83 9.31
N PHE A 7 6.24 5.57 9.74
CA PHE A 7 5.76 5.20 11.07
C PHE A 7 6.71 5.63 12.19
N ALA A 8 8.03 5.60 11.97
CA ALA A 8 9.00 6.05 12.95
C ALA A 8 8.93 7.56 13.14
N ALA A 9 8.77 8.31 12.04
CA ALA A 9 8.58 9.76 12.10
C ALA A 9 7.25 10.16 12.79
N THR A 10 6.19 9.37 12.60
CA THR A 10 4.85 9.67 13.16
C THR A 10 4.67 9.18 14.60
N TYR A 11 5.15 7.98 14.92
CA TYR A 11 4.89 7.29 16.20
C TYR A 11 6.14 7.08 17.06
N GLY A 12 7.30 7.60 16.63
CA GLY A 12 8.56 7.44 17.34
C GLY A 12 9.01 5.98 17.41
N PRO A 13 9.62 5.53 18.52
CA PRO A 13 10.17 4.17 18.65
C PRO A 13 9.16 3.05 18.39
N LYS A 14 7.87 3.29 18.63
CA LYS A 14 6.81 2.31 18.38
C LYS A 14 6.61 1.99 16.90
N GLY A 15 6.97 2.91 16.01
CA GLY A 15 6.85 2.74 14.56
C GLY A 15 8.13 2.23 13.87
N LEU A 16 9.23 2.05 14.62
CA LEU A 16 10.51 1.68 14.04
C LEU A 16 10.45 0.28 13.40
N GLY A 17 10.81 0.20 12.13
CA GLY A 17 10.83 -1.07 11.38
C GLY A 17 9.45 -1.61 11.01
N TYR A 18 8.37 -0.85 11.24
CA TYR A 18 7.02 -1.30 10.89
C TYR A 18 6.69 -1.07 9.42
N ILE A 19 6.28 -2.14 8.74
CA ILE A 19 5.73 -2.13 7.37
C ILE A 19 4.91 -3.40 7.19
N GLU A 20 3.94 -3.40 6.26
CA GLU A 20 3.12 -4.57 5.96
C GLU A 20 3.51 -5.18 4.61
N ALA A 21 3.53 -6.51 4.55
CA ALA A 21 3.69 -7.26 3.31
C ALA A 21 2.33 -7.49 2.65
N HIS A 22 2.29 -7.32 1.34
CA HIS A 22 1.11 -7.50 0.51
C HIS A 22 1.45 -8.37 -0.69
N HIS A 23 0.69 -9.44 -0.92
CA HIS A 23 0.84 -10.27 -2.12
C HIS A 23 0.44 -9.50 -3.37
N ILE A 24 1.35 -9.42 -4.34
CA ILE A 24 1.09 -8.71 -5.61
C ILE A 24 0.12 -9.48 -6.51
N VAL A 25 0.07 -10.81 -6.36
CA VAL A 25 -0.94 -11.69 -6.96
C VAL A 25 -1.88 -12.17 -5.85
N PRO A 26 -3.20 -11.91 -5.95
CA PRO A 26 -4.16 -12.34 -4.94
C PRO A 26 -4.16 -13.87 -4.74
N LEU A 27 -3.95 -14.33 -3.52
CA LEU A 27 -3.96 -15.77 -3.22
C LEU A 27 -5.36 -16.39 -3.32
N GLY A 28 -6.42 -15.59 -3.13
CA GLY A 28 -7.82 -16.06 -3.20
C GLY A 28 -8.26 -16.50 -4.59
N GLU A 29 -7.44 -16.25 -5.62
CA GLU A 29 -7.68 -16.66 -7.01
C GLU A 29 -6.89 -17.93 -7.39
N SER A 30 -6.10 -18.49 -6.47
CA SER A 30 -5.34 -19.71 -6.71
C SER A 30 -6.08 -20.95 -6.18
N ASP A 31 -6.26 -21.94 -7.04
CA ASP A 31 -6.83 -23.24 -6.68
C ASP A 31 -5.80 -24.17 -6.01
N GLU A 32 -4.53 -23.75 -5.90
CA GLU A 32 -3.42 -24.55 -5.40
C GLU A 32 -2.68 -23.86 -4.24
N ALA A 33 -1.94 -24.66 -3.46
CA ALA A 33 -1.08 -24.11 -2.41
C ALA A 33 0.09 -23.32 -3.04
N VAL A 34 0.11 -22.02 -2.82
CA VAL A 34 1.17 -21.14 -3.34
C VAL A 34 2.32 -21.02 -2.34
N ILE A 35 3.53 -21.36 -2.76
CA ILE A 35 4.75 -21.03 -2.01
C ILE A 35 5.05 -19.55 -2.24
N THR A 36 4.96 -18.74 -1.19
CA THR A 36 5.28 -17.31 -1.24
C THR A 36 6.79 -17.07 -1.18
N MET A 37 7.33 -16.35 -2.15
CA MET A 37 8.69 -15.83 -2.17
C MET A 37 8.69 -14.33 -1.88
N ALA A 38 9.85 -13.78 -1.49
CA ALA A 38 9.99 -12.35 -1.26
C ALA A 38 9.64 -11.51 -2.51
N ALA A 39 9.86 -12.05 -3.72
CA ALA A 39 9.52 -11.41 -4.98
C ALA A 39 8.00 -11.30 -5.23
N ASP A 40 7.19 -12.09 -4.54
CA ASP A 40 5.72 -12.07 -4.65
C ASP A 40 5.08 -11.04 -3.72
N LEU A 41 5.90 -10.37 -2.91
CA LEU A 41 5.46 -9.44 -1.89
C LEU A 41 5.88 -8.01 -2.23
N ALA A 42 4.94 -7.10 -2.08
CA ALA A 42 5.19 -5.68 -2.01
C ALA A 42 5.12 -5.19 -0.57
N LEU A 43 6.00 -4.26 -0.21
CA LEU A 43 5.97 -3.61 1.10
C LEU A 43 5.15 -2.31 1.02
N VAL A 44 4.15 -2.19 1.89
CA VAL A 44 3.18 -1.09 1.93
C VAL A 44 2.90 -0.65 3.37
N CYS A 45 2.53 0.61 3.57
CA CYS A 45 2.06 1.06 4.89
C CYS A 45 0.64 0.53 5.17
N ALA A 46 0.25 0.46 6.45
CA ALA A 46 -1.08 -0.01 6.88
C ALA A 46 -2.25 0.68 6.17
N ASN A 47 -2.15 1.99 5.96
CA ASN A 47 -3.20 2.75 5.28
C ASN A 47 -3.30 2.37 3.79
N CYS A 48 -2.18 2.27 3.09
CA CYS A 48 -2.17 1.84 1.69
C CYS A 48 -2.63 0.39 1.55
N HIS A 49 -2.23 -0.49 2.48
CA HIS A 49 -2.67 -1.87 2.49
C HIS A 49 -4.19 -1.97 2.69
N ARG A 50 -4.75 -1.13 3.57
CA ARG A 50 -6.21 -1.08 3.74
C ARG A 50 -6.92 -0.55 2.51
N MET A 51 -6.34 0.42 1.80
CA MET A 51 -6.94 0.99 0.59
C MET A 51 -6.88 0.05 -0.61
N VAL A 52 -5.78 -0.69 -0.81
CA VAL A 52 -5.64 -1.63 -1.93
C VAL A 52 -6.65 -2.79 -1.84
N HIS A 53 -7.10 -3.14 -0.63
CA HIS A 53 -8.13 -4.17 -0.42
C HIS A 53 -9.56 -3.61 -0.32
N ARG A 54 -9.78 -2.30 -0.44
CA ARG A 54 -11.11 -1.69 -0.29
C ARG A 54 -11.91 -1.80 -1.60
N SER A 55 -13.23 -1.94 -1.49
CA SER A 55 -14.19 -1.88 -2.62
C SER A 55 -13.90 -2.79 -3.82
N GLY A 56 -13.59 -4.07 -3.57
CA GLY A 56 -13.30 -5.04 -4.63
C GLY A 56 -11.82 -5.19 -4.96
N GLY A 57 -10.96 -4.38 -4.34
CA GLY A 57 -9.52 -4.42 -4.53
C GLY A 57 -9.08 -3.63 -5.76
N MET A 58 -7.82 -3.18 -5.75
CA MET A 58 -7.18 -2.56 -6.91
C MET A 58 -5.70 -2.92 -6.94
N THR A 59 -4.99 -2.58 -8.01
CA THR A 59 -3.53 -2.78 -8.03
C THR A 59 -2.83 -1.69 -7.23
N LEU A 60 -1.57 -1.94 -6.84
CA LEU A 60 -0.75 -0.92 -6.19
C LEU A 60 -0.48 0.28 -7.11
N ASP A 61 -0.48 0.10 -8.42
CA ASP A 61 -0.29 1.18 -9.38
C ASP A 61 -1.54 2.05 -9.51
N ASP A 62 -2.73 1.45 -9.53
CA ASP A 62 -3.99 2.21 -9.48
C ASP A 62 -4.05 3.05 -8.21
N LEU A 63 -3.67 2.49 -7.06
CA LEU A 63 -3.64 3.22 -5.79
C LEU A 63 -2.60 4.36 -5.81
N ARG A 64 -1.46 4.18 -6.49
CA ARG A 64 -0.46 5.25 -6.65
C ARG A 64 -1.01 6.41 -7.46
N VAL A 65 -1.69 6.12 -8.58
CA VAL A 65 -2.32 7.14 -9.43
C VAL A 65 -3.40 7.87 -8.66
N ALA A 66 -4.35 7.14 -8.06
CA ALA A 66 -5.45 7.74 -7.30
C ALA A 66 -4.96 8.64 -6.16
N ARG A 67 -3.91 8.23 -5.43
CA ARG A 67 -3.33 9.07 -4.37
C ARG A 67 -2.65 10.32 -4.92
N ARG A 68 -1.92 10.21 -6.03
CA ARG A 68 -1.27 11.35 -6.68
C ARG A 68 -2.29 12.38 -7.13
N GLU A 69 -3.34 11.95 -7.82
CA GLU A 69 -4.41 12.82 -8.30
C GLU A 69 -5.11 13.55 -7.14
N ALA A 70 -5.41 12.84 -6.05
CA ALA A 70 -5.99 13.44 -4.85
C ALA A 70 -5.07 14.51 -4.22
N PHE A 71 -3.75 14.25 -4.19
CA PHE A 71 -2.77 15.18 -3.63
C PHE A 71 -2.56 16.42 -4.51
N GLU A 72 -2.43 16.25 -5.82
CA GLU A 72 -2.28 17.35 -6.79
C GLU A 72 -3.54 18.21 -6.86
N GLY A 73 -4.72 17.60 -6.71
CA GLY A 73 -6.00 18.31 -6.54
C GLY A 73 -6.04 19.17 -5.27
N SER A 74 -5.58 18.63 -4.12
CA SER A 74 -5.48 19.40 -2.87
C SER A 74 -4.46 20.54 -2.94
N SER A 75 -3.34 20.36 -3.64
CA SER A 75 -2.33 21.42 -3.84
C SER A 75 -2.82 22.54 -4.76
N ARG A 76 -3.74 22.29 -5.69
CA ARG A 76 -4.36 23.33 -6.54
C ARG A 76 -5.42 24.16 -5.81
N SER A 77 -6.05 23.60 -4.77
CA SER A 77 -7.02 24.32 -3.94
C SER A 77 -6.42 25.25 -2.89
N LEU A 78 -5.10 25.18 -2.68
CA LEU A 78 -4.35 26.03 -1.73
C LEU A 78 -3.60 27.19 -2.41
N LYS A 79 -3.84 27.42 -3.71
CA LYS A 79 -3.34 28.59 -4.45
C LYS A 79 -4.49 29.54 -4.77
#